data_AF-W2Z5T5-F1
#
_entry.id   AF-W2Z5T5-F1
#
_cell.length_a   1.000
_cell.length_b   1.000
_cell.length_c   1.000
_cell.angle_alpha   90.00
_cell.angle_beta   90.00
_cell.angle_gamma   90.00
#
_symmetry.space_group_name_H-M   'P 1'
#
loop_
_entity.id
_entity.type
_entity.pdbx_description
1 polymer ?
#
loop_
_entity_poly.entity_id
_entity_poly.type
_entity_poly.pdbx_seq_one_letter_code
_entity_poly.pdbx_strand_id
1 'polypeptide(L)' 'FMINNIFGHGQYVQHSLVENESHACMKDAISAFKENNPTWDKIRAIMTDKDFDELSLLQHEFPLDQVLIFHFHLKQSTD' A
#
# COMPACT_ATOMS: atom_id res chain seq x y z
N PHE A 1 5.15 3.47 0.28
CA PHE A 1 4.87 2.42 -0.72
C PHE A 1 6.16 1.85 -1.29
N MET A 2 6.27 0.53 -1.29
CA MET A 2 7.29 -0.24 -2.03
C MET A 2 6.55 -1.08 -3.08
N ILE A 3 7.08 -1.13 -4.30
CA ILE A 3 6.50 -1.91 -5.40
C ILE A 3 7.46 -3.03 -5.76
N ASN A 4 6.94 -4.24 -5.89
CA ASN A 4 7.67 -5.37 -6.44
C ASN A 4 7.19 -5.64 -7.87
N ASN A 5 8.12 -5.83 -8.80
CA ASN A 5 7.78 -6.26 -10.14
C ASN A 5 7.61 -7.80 -10.21
N ILE A 6 7.21 -8.30 -11.38
CA ILE A 6 7.00 -9.74 -11.63
C ILE A 6 8.27 -10.59 -11.50
N PHE A 7 9.45 -9.96 -11.52
CA PHE A 7 10.75 -10.62 -11.33
C PHE A 7 11.20 -10.62 -9.86
N GLY A 8 10.37 -10.09 -8.95
CA GLY A 8 10.67 -10.01 -7.52
C GLY A 8 11.60 -8.86 -7.14
N HIS A 9 11.89 -7.93 -8.06
CA HIS A 9 12.69 -6.75 -7.72
C HIS A 9 11.80 -5.69 -7.10
N GLY A 10 12.15 -5.30 -5.87
CA GLY A 10 11.50 -4.24 -5.12
C GLY A 10 12.11 -2.87 -5.41
N GLN A 11 11.25 -1.86 -5.48
CA GLN A 11 11.63 -0.46 -5.56
C GLN A 11 10.82 0.36 -4.56
N TYR A 12 11.51 1.25 -3.87
CA TYR A 12 10.89 2.27 -3.04
C TYR A 12 10.38 3.41 -3.93
N VAL A 13 9.08 3.71 -3.86
CA VAL A 13 8.45 4.69 -4.77
C VAL A 13 7.79 5.87 -4.06
N GLN A 14 7.47 5.73 -2.78
CA GLN A 14 6.94 6.84 -1.97
C GLN A 14 7.17 6.64 -0.48
N HIS A 15 7.60 7.71 0.19
CA HIS A 15 7.48 7.89 1.64
C HIS A 15 6.42 8.94 1.93
N SER A 16 5.58 8.70 2.93
CA SER A 16 4.63 9.70 3.42
C SER A 16 4.80 9.80 4.93
N LEU A 17 5.03 11.02 5.41
CA LEU A 17 4.91 11.33 6.84
C LEU A 17 3.48 11.83 7.05
N VAL A 18 2.69 11.06 7.80
CA VAL A 18 1.30 11.39 8.13
C VAL A 18 1.16 11.62 9.63
N GLU A 19 0.22 12.46 10.02
CA GLU A 19 -0.02 12.77 11.44
C GLU A 19 -0.49 11.54 12.22
N ASN A 20 -1.35 10.73 11.58
CA ASN A 20 -1.89 9.48 12.11
C ASN A 20 -2.42 8.61 10.95
N GLU A 21 -2.92 7.43 11.29
CA GLU A 21 -3.53 6.49 10.34
C GLU A 21 -5.03 6.75 10.10
N SER A 22 -5.52 7.97 10.36
CA SER A 22 -6.90 8.30 10.05
C SER A 22 -7.20 8.15 8.56
N HIS A 23 -8.45 7.82 8.26
CA HIS A 23 -8.97 7.73 6.90
C HIS A 23 -8.53 8.89 5.98
N ALA A 24 -8.60 10.13 6.46
CA ALA A 24 -8.22 11.30 5.67
C ALA A 24 -6.71 11.31 5.34
N CYS A 25 -5.87 11.10 6.35
CA CYS A 25 -4.41 11.06 6.17
C CYS A 25 -3.98 9.93 5.24
N MET A 26 -4.57 8.74 5.39
CA MET A 26 -4.27 7.61 4.51
C MET A 26 -4.75 7.85 3.08
N LYS A 27 -5.90 8.48 2.90
CA LYS A 27 -6.42 8.84 1.58
C LYS A 27 -5.52 9.84 0.86
N ASP A 28 -5.00 10.84 1.57
CA ASP A 28 -4.06 11.79 0.99
C ASP A 28 -2.76 11.10 0.55
N ALA A 29 -2.22 10.19 1.38
CA ALA A 29 -1.04 9.40 1.04
C ALA A 29 -1.27 8.51 -0.21
N ILE A 30 -2.43 7.86 -0.31
CA ILE A 30 -2.80 7.03 -1.48
C ILE A 30 -3.00 7.90 -2.73
N SER A 31 -3.61 9.06 -2.59
CA SER A 31 -3.84 9.99 -3.70
C SER A 31 -2.51 10.48 -4.28
N ALA A 32 -1.59 10.92 -3.42
CA ALA A 32 -0.24 11.30 -3.81
C ALA A 32 0.50 10.13 -4.52
N PHE A 33 0.28 8.89 -4.06
CA PHE A 33 0.87 7.71 -4.71
C PHE A 33 0.36 7.52 -6.13
N LYS A 34 -0.96 7.60 -6.35
CA LYS A 34 -1.56 7.43 -7.67
C LYS A 34 -1.17 8.55 -8.63
N GLU A 35 -1.12 9.79 -8.16
CA GLU A 35 -0.70 10.95 -8.96
C GLU A 35 0.73 10.81 -9.48
N ASN A 36 1.64 10.31 -8.64
CA ASN A 36 3.05 10.14 -9.00
C ASN A 36 3.36 8.81 -9.72
N ASN A 37 2.43 7.86 -9.73
CA ASN A 37 2.61 6.55 -10.36
C ASN A 37 1.46 6.25 -11.33
N PRO A 38 1.44 6.82 -12.55
CA PRO A 38 0.30 6.74 -13.46
C PRO A 38 -0.12 5.31 -13.86
N THR A 39 0.74 4.32 -13.66
CA THR A 39 0.47 2.90 -13.92
C THR A 39 0.06 2.12 -12.68
N TRP A 40 -0.44 2.80 -11.64
CA TRP A 40 -0.91 2.18 -10.40
C TRP A 40 -2.04 1.18 -10.62
N ASP A 41 -2.81 1.33 -11.71
CA ASP A 41 -3.88 0.44 -12.16
C ASP A 41 -3.38 -0.97 -12.53
N LYS A 42 -2.06 -1.13 -12.75
CA LYS A 42 -1.43 -2.44 -13.03
C LYS A 42 -1.09 -3.23 -11.77
N ILE A 43 -1.24 -2.64 -10.59
CA ILE A 43 -1.01 -3.32 -9.31
C ILE A 43 -1.99 -4.49 -9.22
N ARG A 44 -1.49 -5.68 -8.86
CA ARG A 44 -2.30 -6.90 -8.71
C ARG A 44 -2.41 -7.38 -7.27
N ALA A 45 -1.57 -6.86 -6.39
CA ALA A 45 -1.60 -7.19 -4.98
C ALA A 45 -1.11 -5.99 -4.15
N ILE A 46 -1.72 -5.80 -2.99
CA ILE A 46 -1.32 -4.85 -1.97
C ILE A 46 -1.05 -5.64 -0.69
N MET A 47 0.09 -5.36 -0.06
CA MET A 47 0.48 -5.98 1.20
C MET A 47 0.45 -4.90 2.29
N THR A 48 -0.25 -5.15 3.39
CA THR A 48 -0.35 -4.26 4.54
C THR A 48 0.08 -4.96 5.81
N ASP A 49 0.36 -4.19 6.86
CA ASP A 49 0.49 -4.74 8.20
C ASP A 49 -0.85 -5.37 8.65
N LYS A 50 -0.77 -6.35 9.56
CA LYS A 50 -1.93 -7.00 10.20
C LYS A 50 -2.85 -5.98 10.88
N ASP A 51 -2.27 -4.98 11.52
CA ASP A 51 -3.00 -4.02 12.36
C ASP A 51 -3.33 -2.73 11.58
N PHE A 52 -3.31 -2.80 10.24
CA PHE A 52 -3.71 -1.68 9.39
C PHE A 52 -5.24 -1.54 9.35
N ASP A 53 -5.75 -0.49 9.98
CA ASP A 53 -7.19 -0.31 10.21
C ASP A 53 -7.97 0.16 8.97
N GLU A 54 -7.30 0.74 7.96
CA GLU A 54 -7.93 1.36 6.79
C GLU A 54 -8.02 0.43 5.56
N LEU A 55 -8.31 -0.85 5.78
CA LEU A 55 -8.48 -1.83 4.70
C LEU A 55 -9.63 -1.47 3.75
N SER A 56 -10.73 -0.94 4.28
CA SER A 56 -11.89 -0.53 3.48
C SER A 56 -11.55 0.61 2.52
N LEU A 57 -10.68 1.53 2.95
CA LEU A 57 -10.14 2.58 2.10
C LEU A 57 -9.31 1.99 0.96
N LEU A 58 -8.43 1.02 1.24
CA LEU A 58 -7.67 0.35 0.19
C LEU A 58 -8.57 -0.40 -0.80
N GLN A 59 -9.64 -1.05 -0.34
CA GLN A 59 -10.59 -1.71 -1.24
C GLN A 59 -11.35 -0.72 -2.12
N HIS A 60 -11.66 0.47 -1.60
CA HIS A 60 -12.29 1.54 -2.35
C HIS A 60 -11.34 2.15 -3.39
N GLU A 61 -10.09 2.43 -2.97
CA GLU A 61 -9.08 3.06 -3.82
C GLU A 61 -8.46 2.08 -4.82
N PHE A 62 -8.38 0.79 -4.48
CA PHE A 62 -7.83 -0.29 -5.30
C PHE A 62 -8.85 -1.43 -5.37
N PRO A 63 -9.78 -1.40 -6.34
CA PRO A 63 -10.87 -2.37 -6.43
C PRO A 63 -10.36 -3.81 -6.42
N LEU A 64 -10.88 -4.63 -5.50
CA LEU A 64 -10.43 -6.01 -5.25
C LEU A 64 -10.55 -6.93 -6.48
N ASP A 65 -11.50 -6.67 -7.37
CA ASP A 65 -11.63 -7.41 -8.64
C ASP A 65 -10.35 -7.30 -9.50
N GLN A 66 -9.47 -6.36 -9.17
CA GLN A 66 -8.19 -6.11 -9.84
C GLN A 66 -6.98 -6.38 -8.93
N VAL A 67 -7.16 -6.47 -7.61
CA VAL A 67 -6.09 -6.42 -6.59
C VAL A 67 -6.37 -7.36 -5.40
N LEU A 68 -5.40 -8.22 -5.05
CA LEU A 68 -5.42 -9.03 -3.83
C LEU A 68 -4.83 -8.27 -2.63
N ILE A 69 -5.51 -8.26 -1.48
CA ILE A 69 -4.99 -7.63 -0.25
C ILE A 69 -4.51 -8.72 0.72
N PHE A 70 -3.25 -8.61 1.16
CA PHE A 70 -2.62 -9.54 2.11
C PHE A 70 -2.12 -8.80 3.35
N HIS A 71 -2.35 -9.41 4.51
CA HIS A 71 -1.68 -9.00 5.75
C HIS A 71 -0.37 -9.76 5.89
N PHE A 72 0.70 -9.07 6.27
CA PHE A 72 1.95 -9.72 6.63
C PHE A 72 2.37 -9.35 8.06
N HIS A 73 3.12 -10.24 8.70
CA HIS A 73 3.67 -10.02 10.02
C HIS A 73 5.18 -9.80 9.90
N LEU A 74 5.66 -8.60 10.24
CA LEU A 74 7.09 -8.39 10.47
C LEU A 74 7.46 -9.04 11.79
N LYS A 75 8.09 -10.21 11.72
CA LYS A 75 8.82 -10.72 12.88
C LYS A 75 10.11 -9.90 12.98
N GLN A 76 10.22 -9.04 14.00
CA GLN A 76 11.50 -8.41 14.30
C GLN A 76 12.51 -9.52 14.56
N SER A 77 13.58 -9.57 13.75
CA SER A 77 14.74 -10.39 14.08
C SER A 77 15.46 -9.67 15.20
N THR A 78 15.40 -10.21 16.41
CA THR A 78 16.32 -9.84 17.48
C THR A 78 17.67 -10.43 17.09
N ASP A 79 18.60 -9.58 16.67
CA ASP A 79 20.03 -9.90 16.64
C ASP A 79 20.56 -10.17 18.06
#